data_AF-A0A1A0CDX8-F1
#
_entry.id   AF-A0A1A0CDX8-F1
#
_cell.length_a   1.000
_cell.length_b   1.000
_cell.length_c   1.000
_cell.angle_alpha   90.00
_cell.angle_beta   90.00
_cell.angle_gamma   90.00
#
_symmetry.space_group_name_H-M   'P 1'
#
loop_
_entity.id
_entity.type
_entity.pdbx_description
1 polymer ?
#
loop_
_entity_poly.entity_id
_entity_poly.type
_entity_poly.pdbx_seq_one_letter_code
_entity_poly.pdbx_strand_id
1 'polypeptide(L)'
;MLKHMIVSEDRWQRSVRPTRWICTDEPVTCRRCHMEWSDGDPALSLACRGCGAKAGSPCQRPQGGNERVCFQRDRDALAERLMLPCDGLSWDGRHDKPLKLSLNPLPQAIPILSGAPESRFSV
;
A
#
# COMPACT_ATOMS: atom_id res chain seq x y z
N MET A 1 34.34 -9.96 -40.89
CA MET A 1 33.96 -10.89 -39.80
C MET A 1 33.34 -10.08 -38.67
N LEU A 2 32.00 -10.07 -38.57
CA LEU A 2 31.27 -9.39 -37.50
C LEU A 2 31.39 -10.19 -36.19
N LYS A 3 31.98 -9.60 -35.16
CA LYS A 3 31.87 -10.12 -33.79
C LYS A 3 30.61 -9.54 -33.17
N HIS A 4 29.57 -10.36 -33.02
CA HIS A 4 28.41 -10.07 -32.20
C HIS A 4 28.89 -9.91 -30.74
N MET A 5 28.93 -8.67 -30.25
CA MET A 5 28.96 -8.41 -28.81
C MET A 5 27.54 -8.66 -28.28
N ILE A 6 27.40 -9.77 -27.55
CA ILE A 6 26.25 -10.06 -26.73
C ILE A 6 26.10 -8.88 -25.76
N VAL A 7 25.00 -8.13 -25.91
CA VAL A 7 24.57 -7.14 -24.93
C VAL A 7 24.08 -7.93 -23.73
N SER A 8 24.96 -8.17 -22.76
CA SER A 8 24.54 -8.68 -21.45
C SER A 8 23.68 -7.60 -20.78
N GLU A 9 22.36 -7.81 -20.79
CA GLU A 9 21.35 -7.00 -20.08
C GLU A 9 21.48 -7.17 -18.55
N ASP A 10 22.62 -6.81 -17.99
CA ASP A 10 22.91 -7.01 -16.56
C ASP A 10 23.22 -5.68 -15.88
N ARG A 11 22.27 -4.73 -15.94
CA ARG A 11 22.45 -3.40 -15.34
C ARG A 11 21.26 -2.82 -14.56
N TRP A 12 20.31 -3.66 -14.14
CA TRP A 12 19.20 -3.20 -13.29
C TRP A 12 18.95 -4.08 -12.06
N GLN A 13 19.97 -4.78 -11.56
CA GLN A 13 19.85 -5.49 -10.28
C GLN A 13 20.42 -4.67 -9.11
N ARG A 14 19.47 -4.27 -8.25
CA ARG A 14 19.58 -3.95 -6.81
C ARG A 14 20.04 -2.54 -6.38
N SER A 15 19.03 -1.73 -6.05
CA SER A 15 18.90 -1.13 -4.72
C SER A 15 17.41 -0.81 -4.43
N VAL A 16 16.61 -1.83 -4.10
CA VAL A 16 15.25 -1.61 -3.57
C VAL A 16 15.35 -1.47 -2.05
N ARG A 17 15.52 -0.26 -1.52
CA ARG A 17 15.19 0.08 -0.12
C ARG A 17 14.73 1.55 -0.10
N PRO A 18 13.48 1.81 0.33
CA PRO A 18 13.07 1.63 1.71
C PRO A 18 12.04 0.51 1.95
N THR A 19 12.29 -0.29 3.00
CA THR A 19 11.30 -1.20 3.60
C THR A 19 10.73 -0.52 4.83
N ARG A 20 9.40 -0.57 5.00
CA ARG A 20 8.71 -0.12 6.22
C ARG A 20 7.86 -1.25 6.77
N TRP A 21 7.44 -1.11 8.02
CA TRP A 21 6.57 -2.07 8.68
C TRP A 21 5.21 -1.45 8.92
N ILE A 22 4.16 -2.22 8.70
CA ILE A 22 2.77 -1.80 8.87
C ILE A 22 2.03 -2.83 9.71
N CYS A 23 1.29 -2.37 10.70
CA CYS A 23 0.24 -3.16 11.36
C CYS A 23 -1.08 -2.91 10.61
N THR A 24 -1.66 -3.95 10.04
CA THR A 24 -2.87 -3.85 9.20
C THR A 24 -4.17 -3.70 9.98
N ASP A 25 -4.10 -3.96 11.28
CA ASP A 25 -5.15 -3.90 12.29
C ASP A 25 -5.13 -2.58 13.09
N GLU A 26 -4.16 -1.69 12.83
CA GLU A 26 -4.11 -0.38 13.48
C GLU A 26 -5.19 0.56 12.95
N PRO A 27 -5.82 1.38 13.81
CA PRO A 27 -6.81 2.35 13.38
C PRO A 27 -6.33 3.25 12.24
N VAL A 28 -7.22 3.49 11.28
CA VAL A 28 -6.98 4.42 10.17
C VAL A 28 -8.08 5.45 10.06
N THR A 29 -7.70 6.67 9.69
CA THR A 29 -8.62 7.79 9.48
C THR A 29 -8.46 8.30 8.05
N CYS A 30 -9.58 8.47 7.34
CA CYS A 30 -9.57 9.11 6.04
C CYS A 30 -9.18 10.59 6.20
N ARG A 31 -8.11 11.02 5.50
CA ARG A 31 -7.65 12.42 5.56
C ARG A 31 -8.61 13.42 4.90
N ARG A 32 -9.64 12.95 4.20
CA ARG A 32 -10.58 13.79 3.44
C ARG A 32 -11.91 13.98 4.15
N CYS A 33 -12.58 12.89 4.49
CA CYS A 33 -13.90 12.93 5.14
C CYS A 33 -13.83 12.67 6.65
N HIS A 34 -12.65 12.39 7.20
CA HIS A 34 -12.42 12.11 8.63
C HIS A 34 -13.16 10.89 9.18
N MET A 35 -13.71 10.03 8.31
CA MET A 35 -14.21 8.72 8.73
C MET A 35 -13.08 7.88 9.30
N GLU A 36 -13.35 7.21 10.42
CA GLU A 36 -12.39 6.39 11.14
C GLU A 36 -12.80 4.91 11.10
N TRP A 37 -11.80 4.04 11.00
CA TRP A 37 -11.96 2.60 11.13
C TRP A 37 -11.00 2.11 12.21
N SER A 38 -11.56 1.70 13.36
CA SER A 38 -10.79 1.26 14.54
C SER A 38 -9.97 0.01 14.28
N ASP A 39 -10.48 -0.88 13.41
CA ASP A 39 -9.91 -2.22 13.21
C ASP A 39 -9.04 -2.28 11.94
N GLY A 40 -8.55 -1.12 11.50
CA GLY A 40 -7.75 -0.97 10.28
C GLY A 40 -8.57 -0.72 9.02
N ASP A 41 -7.88 -0.66 7.88
CA ASP A 41 -8.54 -0.35 6.61
C ASP A 41 -9.50 -1.50 6.21
N PRO A 42 -10.81 -1.24 6.08
CA PRO A 42 -11.79 -2.29 5.78
C PRO A 42 -11.51 -3.01 4.46
N ALA A 43 -10.81 -2.36 3.52
CA ALA A 43 -10.44 -2.96 2.25
C ALA A 43 -9.41 -4.09 2.42
N LEU A 44 -8.64 -4.12 3.52
CA LEU A 44 -7.69 -5.20 3.81
C LEU A 44 -8.38 -6.52 4.14
N SER A 45 -9.66 -6.52 4.52
CA SER A 45 -10.43 -7.76 4.70
C SER A 45 -10.61 -8.56 3.40
N LEU A 46 -10.36 -7.93 2.23
CA LEU A 46 -10.46 -8.55 0.92
C LEU A 46 -9.10 -8.92 0.34
N ALA A 47 -9.03 -10.01 -0.43
CA ALA A 47 -7.89 -10.29 -1.29
C ALA A 47 -7.79 -9.25 -2.43
N CYS A 48 -6.60 -8.73 -2.76
CA CYS A 48 -6.43 -7.77 -3.89
C CYS A 48 -6.28 -8.57 -5.18
N ARG A 49 -7.35 -8.68 -5.98
CA ARG A 49 -7.29 -9.31 -7.32
C ARG A 49 -6.32 -8.62 -8.29
N GLY A 50 -5.96 -7.36 -8.03
CA GLY A 50 -5.01 -6.60 -8.85
C GLY A 50 -3.53 -6.94 -8.60
N CYS A 51 -3.16 -7.49 -7.44
CA CYS A 51 -1.77 -7.85 -7.13
C CYS A 51 -1.59 -9.22 -6.46
N GLY A 52 -2.68 -9.97 -6.24
CA GLY A 52 -2.64 -11.30 -5.62
C GLY A 52 -2.46 -11.32 -4.10
N ALA A 53 -2.38 -10.16 -3.43
CA ALA A 53 -2.25 -10.11 -1.97
C ALA A 53 -3.47 -10.74 -1.27
N LYS A 54 -3.23 -11.56 -0.25
CA LYS A 54 -4.27 -12.19 0.57
C LYS A 54 -5.03 -11.16 1.41
N ALA A 55 -6.21 -11.55 1.91
CA ALA A 55 -6.91 -10.81 2.96
C ALA A 55 -6.01 -10.66 4.20
N GLY A 56 -6.13 -9.52 4.88
CA GLY A 56 -5.28 -9.09 5.99
C GLY A 56 -3.85 -8.70 5.59
N SER A 57 -3.41 -9.01 4.36
CA SER A 57 -2.05 -8.69 3.92
C SER A 57 -2.00 -7.39 3.09
N PRO A 58 -1.00 -6.52 3.31
CA PRO A 58 -0.80 -5.35 2.46
C PRO A 58 -0.50 -5.78 1.03
N CYS A 59 -0.76 -4.89 0.07
CA CYS A 59 -0.33 -5.11 -1.30
C CYS A 59 1.21 -5.23 -1.34
N GLN A 60 1.77 -6.09 -2.20
CA GLN A 60 3.22 -6.35 -2.31
C GLN A 60 3.74 -6.02 -3.71
N ARG A 61 3.48 -4.80 -4.18
CA ARG A 61 4.02 -4.25 -5.43
C ARG A 61 5.54 -4.09 -5.37
N PRO A 62 6.27 -4.48 -6.44
CA PRO A 62 7.73 -4.36 -6.45
C PRO A 62 8.25 -2.92 -6.59
N GLN A 63 7.44 -1.98 -7.10
CA GLN A 63 7.83 -0.57 -7.28
C GLN A 63 7.55 0.33 -6.06
N GLY A 64 7.19 -0.23 -4.91
CA GLY A 64 6.75 0.53 -3.73
C GLY A 64 5.29 0.99 -3.83
N GLY A 65 4.90 1.98 -3.04
CA GLY A 65 3.51 2.48 -3.00
C GLY A 65 2.56 1.55 -2.24
N ASN A 66 3.09 0.83 -1.26
CA ASN A 66 2.38 -0.17 -0.45
C ASN A 66 1.84 0.41 0.86
N GLU A 67 2.00 1.72 1.07
CA GLU A 67 1.51 2.46 2.25
C GLU A 67 -0.01 2.69 2.19
N ARG A 68 -0.64 2.27 1.08
CA ARG A 68 -2.08 2.36 0.80
C ARG A 68 -2.55 1.11 0.09
N VAL A 69 -3.82 0.76 0.27
CA VAL A 69 -4.45 -0.33 -0.49
C VAL A 69 -4.52 0.00 -1.99
N CYS A 70 -4.45 -1.06 -2.81
CA CYS A 70 -4.55 -0.93 -4.26
C CYS A 70 -5.93 -0.35 -4.64
N PHE A 71 -5.99 0.50 -5.69
CA PHE A 71 -7.25 1.03 -6.23
C PHE A 71 -8.30 -0.06 -6.46
N GLN A 72 -7.86 -1.21 -6.97
CA GLN A 72 -8.74 -2.32 -7.25
C GLN A 72 -9.43 -2.87 -5.99
N ARG A 73 -8.68 -3.02 -4.89
CA ARG A 73 -9.19 -3.53 -3.62
C ARG A 73 -10.12 -2.53 -2.94
N ASP A 74 -9.83 -1.23 -3.03
CA ASP A 74 -10.77 -0.20 -2.57
C ASP A 74 -12.10 -0.26 -3.34
N ARG A 75 -12.04 -0.45 -4.67
CA ARG A 75 -13.25 -0.61 -5.48
C ARG A 75 -14.05 -1.84 -5.11
N ASP A 76 -13.37 -2.95 -4.88
CA ASP A 76 -14.02 -4.19 -4.47
C ASP A 76 -14.67 -4.00 -3.08
N ALA A 77 -14.01 -3.32 -2.14
CA ALA A 77 -14.57 -3.02 -0.82
C ALA A 77 -15.80 -2.08 -0.86
N LEU A 78 -15.82 -1.12 -1.78
CA LEU A 78 -17.01 -0.29 -2.05
C LEU A 78 -18.17 -1.15 -2.62
N ALA A 79 -17.87 -2.07 -3.54
CA ALA A 79 -18.87 -2.95 -4.14
C ALA A 79 -19.48 -3.91 -3.11
N GLU A 80 -18.67 -4.43 -2.20
CA GLU A 80 -19.08 -5.29 -1.07
C GLU A 80 -19.70 -4.51 0.10
N ARG A 81 -19.84 -3.18 -0.02
CA ARG A 81 -20.40 -2.29 1.01
C ARG A 81 -19.68 -2.34 2.36
N LEU A 82 -18.40 -2.67 2.36
CA LEU A 82 -17.54 -2.61 3.56
C LEU A 82 -17.25 -1.16 3.98
N MET A 83 -17.45 -0.22 3.05
CA MET A 83 -17.40 1.21 3.29
C MET A 83 -18.27 1.91 2.25
N LEU A 84 -18.76 3.11 2.59
CA LEU A 84 -19.46 3.99 1.66
C LEU A 84 -18.45 4.79 0.82
N PRO A 85 -18.84 5.33 -0.35
CA PRO A 85 -18.03 6.29 -1.09
C PRO A 85 -17.58 7.46 -0.19
N CYS A 86 -16.41 8.02 -0.50
CA CYS A 86 -15.86 9.12 0.27
C CYS A 86 -16.61 10.43 0.00
N ASP A 87 -17.28 10.95 1.03
CA ASP A 87 -18.01 12.23 0.98
C ASP A 87 -17.09 13.47 0.92
N GLY A 88 -15.78 13.29 1.14
CA GLY A 88 -14.76 14.36 1.05
C GLY A 88 -14.42 14.80 -0.38
N LEU A 89 -15.33 14.60 -1.35
CA LEU A 89 -15.25 15.06 -2.75
C LEU A 89 -14.02 14.54 -3.53
N SER A 90 -13.76 13.24 -3.49
CA SER A 90 -12.81 12.60 -4.39
C SER A 90 -13.46 12.27 -5.75
N TRP A 91 -12.80 12.60 -6.86
CA TRP A 91 -13.31 12.29 -8.22
C TRP A 91 -13.58 10.79 -8.45
N ASP A 92 -12.88 9.91 -7.72
CA ASP A 92 -12.98 8.45 -7.80
C ASP A 92 -13.79 7.84 -6.64
N GLY A 93 -14.38 8.65 -5.78
CA GLY A 93 -15.12 8.19 -4.59
C GLY A 93 -14.27 7.49 -3.53
N ARG A 94 -12.93 7.54 -3.63
CA ARG A 94 -12.03 6.82 -2.72
C ARG A 94 -11.59 7.64 -1.51
N HIS A 95 -11.53 6.93 -0.39
CA HIS A 95 -10.95 7.43 0.85
C HIS A 95 -9.42 7.50 0.74
N ASP A 96 -8.82 8.58 1.26
CA ASP A 96 -7.37 8.65 1.46
C ASP A 96 -7.04 8.14 2.86
N LYS A 97 -6.78 6.83 2.96
CA LYS A 97 -6.50 6.09 4.20
C LYS A 97 -5.04 5.63 4.22
N PRO A 98 -4.09 6.50 4.61
CA PRO A 98 -2.70 6.10 4.72
C PRO A 98 -2.54 5.20 5.95
N LEU A 99 -1.93 4.05 5.74
CA LEU A 99 -1.66 3.11 6.81
C LEU A 99 -0.51 3.65 7.68
N LYS A 100 -0.53 3.37 8.99
CA LYS A 100 0.56 3.76 9.90
C LYS A 100 1.83 2.96 9.55
N LEU A 101 2.94 3.68 9.44
CA LEU A 101 4.22 3.11 9.04
C LEU A 101 5.22 3.22 10.18
N SER A 102 5.94 2.13 10.45
CA SER A 102 7.04 2.05 11.39
C SER A 102 8.37 1.84 10.65
N LEU A 103 9.43 2.42 11.20
CA LEU A 103 10.81 2.20 10.76
C LEU A 103 11.44 0.95 11.35
N ASN A 104 10.88 0.45 12.45
CA ASN A 104 11.36 -0.72 13.14
C ASN A 104 10.35 -1.86 13.00
N PRO A 105 10.81 -3.12 12.90
CA PRO A 105 9.92 -4.27 12.99
C PRO A 105 9.20 -4.29 14.34
N LEU A 106 7.87 -4.26 14.30
CA LEU A 106 7.01 -4.47 15.46
C LEU A 106 6.46 -5.91 15.44
N PRO A 107 6.11 -6.50 16.59
CA PRO A 107 5.74 -7.92 16.69
C PRO A 107 4.63 -8.38 15.73
N GLN A 108 3.71 -7.49 15.35
CA GLN A 108 2.57 -7.76 14.46
C GLN A 108 2.67 -7.05 13.09
N ALA A 109 3.78 -6.37 12.81
CA ALA A 109 3.89 -5.56 11.61
C ALA A 109 4.45 -6.33 10.42
N ILE A 110 3.83 -6.16 9.26
CA ILE A 110 4.19 -6.80 8.00
C ILE A 110 5.17 -5.88 7.24
N PRO A 111 6.26 -6.40 6.66
CA PRO A 111 7.15 -5.60 5.84
C PRO A 111 6.49 -5.22 4.50
N ILE A 112 6.71 -3.98 4.08
CA ILE A 112 6.27 -3.46 2.79
C ILE A 112 7.39 -2.69 2.10
N LEU A 113 7.31 -2.57 0.78
CA LEU A 113 8.16 -1.67 0.02
C LEU A 113 7.54 -0.26 0.03
N SER A 114 8.29 0.73 0.52
CA SER A 114 7.84 2.13 0.56
C SER A 114 8.42 2.86 -0.63
N GLY A 115 7.59 3.52 -1.44
CA GLY A 115 8.07 4.33 -2.57
C GLY A 115 8.45 5.76 -2.15
N ALA A 116 7.83 6.25 -1.06
CA ALA A 116 8.09 7.58 -0.54
C ALA A 116 9.32 7.60 0.39
N PRO A 117 10.24 8.58 0.25
CA PRO A 117 11.28 8.83 1.23
C PRO A 117 10.66 9.22 2.58
N GLU A 118 11.36 8.96 3.68
CA GLU A 118 10.92 9.40 5.01
C GLU A 118 10.84 10.92 5.06
N SER A 119 9.72 11.45 5.57
CA SER A 119 9.73 12.81 6.09
C SER A 119 10.62 12.82 7.33
N ARG A 120 11.71 13.59 7.30
CA ARG A 120 12.54 13.84 8.49
C ARG A 120 11.79 14.63 9.58
N PHE A 121 10.60 15.08 9.25
CA PHE A 121 9.68 15.75 10.16
C PHE A 121 8.52 14.80 10.41
N SER A 122 8.65 14.02 11.48
CA SER A 122 7.51 13.37 12.15
C SER A 122 7.07 14.35 13.23
N VAL A 123 5.83 14.85 13.15
CA VAL A 123 5.19 15.63 14.21
C VAL A 123 4.05 14.81 14.74
#